data_AF-A0A914NGD2-F1
#
_entry.id   AF-A0A914NGD2-F1
#
_cell.length_a   1.000
_cell.length_b   1.000
_cell.length_c   1.000
_cell.angle_alpha   90.00
_cell.angle_beta   90.00
_cell.angle_gamma   90.00
#
_symmetry.space_group_name_H-M   'P 1'
#
loop_
_entity.id
_entity.type
_entity.pdbx_description
1 polymer ?
#
loop_
_entity_poly.entity_id
_entity_poly.type
_entity_poly.pdbx_seq_one_letter_code
_entity_poly.pdbx_strand_id
1 'polypeptide(L)'
;MIHSYNAEALFLTFLPFQSINSFGRLLHILKFNSPDMNWLEEYQKDAAPIPLNILCRFCQSGRDYWLITCLNKFVVNFVEILEEKHINNMQHYFTFLASLYGNLIENRGATIDDQLISRLIPFIGISLKSKVEAFKYFGIIISCTLAVNVSINDEIAKNILKLLFHKIEIPFAEITFQTANVICERLELSKLPKKSILHLINDFDLFQLSDLLLKLMSKYEMVAFLSLFWRILIQQIISEKTSVDSKNFFTEFLITLLDLHRLSDKQAEAAFDLFLDFIEENKKEMEGEENQKSKRIFPKILRKQIKSMIVRFPNSFDLIRKRRNKLIIQKLMEECKVSNLIVGN
;
A
#
# COMPACT_ATOMS: atom_id res chain seq x y z
N MET A 1 -18.79 -15.66 39.57
CA MET A 1 -17.46 -16.31 39.65
C MET A 1 -16.52 -15.92 38.50
N ILE A 2 -16.98 -15.67 37.26
CA ILE A 2 -16.09 -15.27 36.14
C ILE A 2 -15.56 -13.83 36.27
N HIS A 3 -16.36 -12.89 36.79
CA HIS A 3 -16.02 -11.45 36.92
C HIS A 3 -14.87 -11.10 37.87
N SER A 4 -14.41 -12.05 38.70
CA SER A 4 -13.29 -11.85 39.65
C SER A 4 -12.00 -12.53 39.20
N TYR A 5 -12.08 -13.56 38.35
CA TYR A 5 -10.92 -14.33 37.88
C TYR A 5 -10.50 -13.96 36.45
N ASN A 6 -11.43 -13.46 35.61
CA ASN A 6 -11.17 -13.11 34.19
C ASN A 6 -11.67 -11.69 33.84
N ALA A 7 -11.57 -10.74 34.77
CA ALA A 7 -12.09 -9.37 34.58
C ALA A 7 -11.49 -8.68 33.34
N GLU A 8 -10.18 -8.83 33.11
CA GLU A 8 -9.50 -8.28 31.93
C GLU A 8 -10.00 -8.89 30.62
N ALA A 9 -10.14 -10.22 30.55
CA ALA A 9 -10.65 -10.87 29.34
C ALA A 9 -12.10 -10.44 29.04
N LEU A 10 -12.95 -10.29 30.06
CA LEU A 10 -14.30 -9.76 29.90
C LEU A 10 -14.28 -8.30 29.43
N PHE A 11 -13.43 -7.46 30.01
CA PHE A 11 -13.25 -6.08 29.57
C PHE A 11 -12.87 -6.01 28.09
N LEU A 12 -11.83 -6.74 27.68
CA LEU A 12 -11.36 -6.78 26.29
C LEU A 12 -12.41 -7.33 25.32
N THR A 13 -13.20 -8.31 25.76
CA THR A 13 -14.30 -8.89 24.94
C THR A 13 -15.38 -7.87 24.63
N PHE A 14 -15.78 -7.07 25.63
CA PHE A 14 -16.88 -6.10 25.50
C PHE A 14 -16.40 -4.68 25.13
N LEU A 15 -15.09 -4.45 25.03
CA LEU A 15 -14.52 -3.14 24.73
C LEU A 15 -15.06 -2.47 23.44
N PRO A 16 -15.39 -3.20 22.35
CA PRO A 16 -16.02 -2.56 21.18
C PRO A 16 -17.32 -1.81 21.50
N PHE A 17 -17.98 -2.14 22.60
CA PHE A 17 -19.20 -1.52 23.09
C PHE A 17 -18.92 -0.43 24.14
N GLN A 18 -17.72 0.13 24.19
CA GLN A 18 -17.30 1.12 25.19
C GLN A 18 -18.26 2.31 25.42
N SER A 19 -19.05 2.67 24.40
CA SER A 19 -19.84 3.90 24.40
C SER A 19 -21.25 3.73 24.93
N ILE A 20 -21.70 2.48 25.18
CA ILE A 20 -23.08 2.20 25.59
C ILE A 20 -23.19 1.98 27.10
N ASN A 21 -24.34 2.35 27.67
CA ASN A 21 -24.60 2.26 29.11
C ASN A 21 -24.46 0.84 29.68
N SER A 22 -24.77 -0.20 28.91
CA SER A 22 -24.61 -1.58 29.35
C SER A 22 -23.14 -1.96 29.57
N PHE A 23 -22.21 -1.36 28.82
CA PHE A 23 -20.77 -1.53 29.06
C PHE A 23 -20.35 -0.86 30.37
N GLY A 24 -20.81 0.36 30.65
CA GLY A 24 -20.56 1.02 31.94
C GLY A 24 -21.07 0.20 33.14
N ARG A 25 -22.25 -0.42 33.02
CA ARG A 25 -22.79 -1.35 34.03
C ARG A 25 -21.96 -2.62 34.16
N LEU A 26 -21.42 -3.15 33.06
CA LEU A 26 -20.47 -4.26 33.11
C LEU A 26 -19.20 -3.85 33.86
N LEU A 27 -18.61 -2.70 33.53
CA LEU A 27 -17.43 -2.19 34.22
C LEU A 27 -17.64 -2.10 35.74
N HIS A 28 -18.79 -1.57 36.18
CA HIS A 28 -19.13 -1.42 37.59
C HIS A 28 -19.03 -2.73 38.40
N ILE A 29 -19.33 -3.88 37.78
CA ILE A 29 -19.31 -5.18 38.46
C ILE A 29 -17.97 -5.93 38.33
N LEU A 30 -17.08 -5.49 37.43
CA LEU A 30 -15.77 -6.11 37.24
C LEU A 30 -14.82 -5.75 38.39
N LYS A 31 -14.00 -6.70 38.81
CA LYS A 31 -12.96 -6.48 39.83
C LYS A 31 -11.60 -6.64 39.18
N PHE A 32 -10.94 -5.52 38.91
CA PHE A 32 -9.59 -5.51 38.34
C PHE A 32 -8.54 -5.58 39.46
N ASN A 33 -7.54 -6.45 39.30
CA ASN A 33 -6.45 -6.63 40.26
C ASN A 33 -5.11 -6.08 39.72
N SER A 34 -5.10 -5.47 38.52
CA SER A 34 -3.90 -4.95 37.87
C SER A 34 -3.82 -3.43 38.00
N PRO A 35 -2.66 -2.86 38.42
CA PRO A 35 -2.43 -1.42 38.42
C PRO A 35 -2.66 -0.74 37.07
N ASP A 36 -2.43 -1.46 35.96
CA ASP A 36 -2.61 -0.95 34.60
C ASP A 36 -4.08 -0.64 34.26
N MET A 37 -5.02 -1.14 35.07
CA MET A 37 -6.47 -0.94 34.93
C MET A 37 -7.03 0.09 35.92
N ASN A 38 -6.23 0.68 36.80
CA ASN A 38 -6.72 1.61 37.84
C ASN A 38 -7.43 2.84 37.27
N TRP A 39 -7.11 3.23 36.04
CA TRP A 39 -7.78 4.33 35.36
C TRP A 39 -9.27 4.05 35.09
N LEU A 40 -9.70 2.78 35.11
CA LEU A 40 -11.10 2.41 34.96
C LEU A 40 -11.94 2.78 36.19
N GLU A 41 -11.34 3.02 37.36
CA GLU A 41 -12.06 3.25 38.61
C GLU A 41 -13.09 4.39 38.54
N GLU A 42 -12.78 5.47 37.81
CA GLU A 42 -13.69 6.60 37.63
C GLU A 42 -14.96 6.18 36.86
N TYR A 43 -14.80 5.35 35.83
CA TYR A 43 -15.93 4.82 35.04
C TYR A 43 -16.68 3.71 35.78
N GLN A 44 -15.98 2.93 36.61
CA GLN A 44 -16.60 1.88 37.41
C GLN A 44 -17.53 2.47 38.47
N LYS A 45 -17.11 3.52 39.19
CA LYS A 45 -17.91 4.13 40.26
C LYS A 45 -19.27 4.64 39.74
N ASP A 46 -19.25 5.32 38.60
CA ASP A 46 -20.44 5.95 38.03
C ASP A 46 -21.20 5.05 37.04
N ALA A 47 -20.74 3.81 36.83
CA ALA A 47 -21.22 2.90 35.79
C ALA A 47 -21.29 3.58 34.40
N ALA A 48 -20.29 4.43 34.12
CA ALA A 48 -20.26 5.30 32.95
C ALA A 48 -19.64 4.60 31.72
N PRO A 49 -20.09 4.93 30.49
CA PRO A 49 -19.38 4.54 29.27
C PRO A 49 -18.02 5.24 29.19
N ILE A 50 -17.07 4.68 28.41
CA ILE A 50 -15.72 5.24 28.25
C ILE A 50 -15.58 5.87 26.87
N PRO A 51 -15.57 7.21 26.73
CA PRO A 51 -15.41 7.86 25.42
C PRO A 51 -14.16 7.40 24.65
N LEU A 52 -14.24 7.31 23.32
CA LEU A 52 -13.13 6.82 22.48
C LEU A 52 -11.84 7.63 22.65
N ASN A 53 -11.94 8.96 22.79
CA ASN A 53 -10.79 9.83 23.00
C ASN A 53 -10.07 9.54 24.33
N ILE A 54 -10.81 9.11 25.36
CA ILE A 54 -10.21 8.65 26.62
C ILE A 54 -9.45 7.34 26.40
N LEU A 55 -10.05 6.38 25.69
CA LEU A 55 -9.35 5.13 25.33
C LEU A 55 -8.07 5.40 24.56
N CYS A 56 -8.10 6.27 23.54
CA CYS A 56 -6.91 6.67 22.79
C CYS A 56 -5.81 7.23 23.72
N ARG A 57 -6.18 8.09 24.67
CA ARG A 57 -5.23 8.65 25.64
C ARG A 57 -4.58 7.57 26.49
N PHE A 58 -5.34 6.59 26.97
CA PHE A 58 -4.78 5.49 27.77
C PHE A 58 -3.97 4.48 26.95
N CYS A 59 -4.31 4.29 25.66
CA CYS A 59 -3.44 3.57 24.75
C CYS A 59 -2.05 4.20 24.63
N GLN A 60 -1.94 5.53 24.71
CA GLN A 60 -0.67 6.28 24.64
C GLN A 60 0.05 6.43 25.98
N SER A 61 -0.68 6.53 27.09
CA SER A 61 -0.12 6.87 28.40
C SER A 61 0.36 5.65 29.20
N GLY A 62 -0.01 4.44 28.76
CA GLY A 62 0.35 3.20 29.45
C GLY A 62 1.83 2.87 29.33
N ARG A 63 2.43 2.30 30.40
CA ARG A 63 3.77 1.72 30.31
C ARG A 63 3.80 0.72 29.15
N ASP A 64 4.79 0.85 28.27
CA ASP A 64 5.00 -0.06 27.15
C ASP A 64 3.78 -0.25 26.23
N TYR A 65 2.89 0.76 26.11
CA TYR A 65 1.65 0.65 25.34
C TYR A 65 0.84 -0.60 25.72
N TRP A 66 0.68 -0.86 27.03
CA TRP A 66 0.10 -2.11 27.54
C TRP A 66 -1.25 -2.45 26.90
N LEU A 67 -2.16 -1.47 26.75
CA LEU A 67 -3.51 -1.71 26.25
C LEU A 67 -3.49 -2.14 24.77
N ILE A 68 -2.64 -1.51 23.95
CA ILE A 68 -2.40 -1.93 22.56
C ILE A 68 -1.84 -3.36 22.52
N THR A 69 -0.91 -3.67 23.43
CA THR A 69 -0.30 -5.00 23.52
C THR A 69 -1.32 -6.06 23.91
N CYS A 70 -2.18 -5.80 24.91
CA CYS A 70 -3.24 -6.70 25.34
C CYS A 70 -4.29 -6.88 24.24
N LEU A 71 -4.71 -5.80 23.57
CA LEU A 71 -5.66 -5.86 22.45
C LEU A 71 -5.10 -6.68 21.28
N ASN A 72 -3.86 -6.43 20.87
CA ASN A 72 -3.23 -7.18 19.79
C ASN A 72 -3.18 -8.68 20.12
N LYS A 73 -2.72 -9.04 21.33
CA LYS A 73 -2.67 -10.44 21.78
C LYS A 73 -4.06 -11.08 21.83
N PHE A 74 -5.04 -10.36 22.40
CA PHE A 74 -6.41 -10.85 22.50
C PHE A 74 -6.99 -11.16 21.11
N VAL A 75 -6.78 -10.25 20.15
CA VAL A 75 -7.27 -10.40 18.77
C VAL A 75 -6.59 -11.53 18.04
N VAL A 76 -5.27 -11.61 18.11
CA VAL A 76 -4.52 -12.72 17.50
C VAL A 76 -5.03 -14.06 18.05
N ASN A 77 -5.15 -14.17 19.38
CA ASN A 77 -5.58 -15.41 20.01
C ASN A 77 -6.99 -15.83 19.56
N PHE A 78 -7.98 -14.91 19.54
CA PHE A 78 -9.33 -15.32 19.15
C PHE A 78 -9.43 -15.59 17.65
N VAL A 79 -8.65 -14.92 16.80
CA VAL A 79 -8.61 -15.21 15.36
C VAL A 79 -8.01 -16.60 15.09
N GLU A 80 -7.04 -17.03 15.90
CA GLU A 80 -6.42 -18.36 15.78
C GLU A 80 -7.30 -19.49 16.34
N ILE A 81 -8.03 -19.23 17.42
CA ILE A 81 -8.80 -20.26 18.14
C ILE A 81 -10.21 -20.44 17.57
N LEU A 82 -10.87 -19.36 17.14
CA LEU A 82 -12.26 -19.41 16.72
C LEU A 82 -12.39 -19.81 15.25
N GLU A 83 -13.46 -20.54 14.93
CA GLU A 83 -13.81 -20.83 13.54
C GLU A 83 -14.20 -19.55 12.80
N GLU A 84 -13.83 -19.45 11.52
CA GLU A 84 -14.02 -18.26 10.67
C GLU A 84 -15.46 -17.73 10.69
N LYS A 85 -16.47 -18.62 10.67
CA LYS A 85 -17.89 -18.23 10.75
C LYS A 85 -18.24 -17.45 12.03
N HIS A 86 -17.60 -17.76 13.15
CA HIS A 86 -17.86 -17.07 14.41
C HIS A 86 -17.16 -15.71 14.43
N ILE A 87 -15.97 -15.63 13.85
CA ILE A 87 -15.20 -14.38 13.75
C ILE A 87 -15.87 -13.40 12.78
N ASN A 88 -16.49 -13.89 11.71
CA ASN A 88 -17.23 -13.03 10.77
C ASN A 88 -18.40 -12.29 11.45
N ASN A 89 -18.98 -12.86 12.51
CA ASN A 89 -19.98 -12.17 13.35
C ASN A 89 -19.37 -11.09 14.28
N MET A 90 -18.04 -11.05 14.40
CA MET A 90 -17.28 -10.11 15.22
C MET A 90 -16.75 -8.91 14.41
N GLN A 91 -17.32 -8.62 13.23
CA GLN A 91 -16.92 -7.48 12.39
C GLN A 91 -16.83 -6.15 13.18
N HIS A 92 -17.75 -5.93 14.12
CA HIS A 92 -17.77 -4.76 15.00
C HIS A 92 -16.48 -4.59 15.82
N TYR A 93 -15.81 -5.69 16.19
CA TYR A 93 -14.54 -5.66 16.90
C TYR A 93 -13.44 -5.05 16.01
N PHE A 94 -13.36 -5.46 14.74
CA PHE A 94 -12.38 -4.93 13.80
C PHE A 94 -12.68 -3.49 13.39
N THR A 95 -13.96 -3.12 13.28
CA THR A 95 -14.38 -1.72 13.09
C THR A 95 -13.97 -0.85 14.29
N PHE A 96 -14.15 -1.36 15.51
CA PHE A 96 -13.67 -0.69 16.72
C PHE A 96 -12.15 -0.52 16.71
N LEU A 97 -11.38 -1.57 16.38
CA LEU A 97 -9.92 -1.48 16.29
C LEU A 97 -9.48 -0.49 15.22
N ALA A 98 -10.12 -0.50 14.04
CA ALA A 98 -9.82 0.44 12.96
C ALA A 98 -10.05 1.88 13.42
N SER A 99 -11.14 2.12 14.16
CA SER A 99 -11.46 3.43 14.72
C SER A 99 -10.45 3.83 15.79
N LEU A 100 -10.14 2.95 16.75
CA LEU A 100 -9.22 3.21 17.84
C LEU A 100 -7.81 3.50 17.33
N TYR A 101 -7.27 2.63 16.47
CA TYR A 101 -5.90 2.75 15.97
C TYR A 101 -5.81 3.86 14.92
N GLY A 102 -6.83 4.03 14.09
CA GLY A 102 -6.92 5.17 13.17
C GLY A 102 -6.86 6.50 13.93
N ASN A 103 -7.70 6.69 14.95
CA ASN A 103 -7.68 7.91 15.77
C ASN A 103 -6.35 8.07 16.53
N LEU A 104 -5.78 6.98 17.03
CA LEU A 104 -4.47 7.01 17.71
C LEU A 104 -3.35 7.49 16.77
N ILE A 105 -3.40 7.08 15.49
CA ILE A 105 -2.43 7.47 14.46
C ILE A 105 -2.70 8.90 13.93
N GLU A 106 -3.95 9.28 13.78
CA GLU A 106 -4.34 10.59 13.24
C GLU A 106 -4.22 11.72 14.26
N ASN A 107 -4.12 11.41 15.56
CA ASN A 107 -4.05 12.42 16.60
C ASN A 107 -2.72 13.19 16.56
N ARG A 108 -2.71 14.27 15.78
CA ARG A 108 -1.58 15.15 15.46
C ARG A 108 -0.86 15.78 16.67
N GLY A 109 -1.42 15.66 17.87
CA GLY A 109 -0.82 16.16 19.10
C GLY A 109 0.16 15.19 19.78
N ALA A 110 0.11 13.89 19.45
CA ALA A 110 1.02 12.88 19.97
C ALA A 110 2.02 12.48 18.88
N THR A 111 3.31 12.70 19.10
CA THR A 111 4.34 12.12 18.24
C THR A 111 4.26 10.61 18.33
N ILE A 112 3.90 9.95 17.23
CA ILE A 112 3.94 8.48 17.15
C ILE A 112 5.40 8.06 17.21
N ASP A 113 5.76 7.38 18.30
CA ASP A 113 7.12 6.91 18.50
C ASP A 113 7.36 5.53 17.87
N ASP A 114 8.64 5.16 17.77
CA ASP A 114 9.06 3.86 17.24
C ASP A 114 8.54 2.68 18.08
N GLN A 115 8.26 2.91 19.37
CA GLN A 115 7.72 1.88 20.25
C GLN A 115 6.29 1.49 19.86
N LEU A 116 5.44 2.45 19.52
CA LEU A 116 4.10 2.18 19.00
C LEU A 116 4.18 1.50 17.63
N ILE A 117 5.02 2.01 16.73
CA ILE A 117 5.21 1.44 15.39
C ILE A 117 5.66 -0.03 15.49
N SER A 118 6.62 -0.35 16.36
CA SER A 118 7.12 -1.71 16.55
C SER A 118 6.07 -2.71 17.05
N ARG A 119 4.95 -2.23 17.62
CA ARG A 119 3.80 -3.06 18.04
C ARG A 119 2.73 -3.14 16.96
N LEU A 120 2.51 -2.06 16.21
CA LEU A 120 1.51 -2.00 15.14
C LEU A 120 1.94 -2.81 13.91
N ILE A 121 3.19 -2.68 13.46
CA ILE A 121 3.66 -3.32 12.22
C ILE A 121 3.52 -4.85 12.25
N PRO A 122 3.94 -5.57 13.31
CA PRO A 122 3.73 -7.01 13.39
C PRO A 122 2.24 -7.39 13.35
N PHE A 123 1.39 -6.64 14.07
CA PHE A 123 -0.05 -6.89 14.13
C PHE A 123 -0.74 -6.66 12.77
N ILE A 124 -0.36 -5.58 12.07
CA ILE A 124 -0.78 -5.33 10.68
C ILE A 124 -0.34 -6.51 9.79
N GLY A 125 0.89 -6.97 9.93
CA GLY A 125 1.40 -8.11 9.17
C GLY A 125 0.61 -9.41 9.39
N ILE A 126 0.14 -9.66 10.61
CA ILE A 126 -0.77 -10.78 10.90
C ILE A 126 -2.13 -10.55 10.24
N SER A 127 -2.69 -9.35 10.37
CA SER A 127 -4.01 -9.00 9.83
C SER A 127 -4.08 -9.13 8.30
N LEU A 128 -3.05 -8.68 7.58
CA LEU A 128 -2.97 -8.76 6.11
C LEU A 128 -2.88 -10.19 5.59
N LYS A 129 -2.36 -11.12 6.40
CA LYS A 129 -2.29 -12.55 6.07
C LYS A 129 -3.53 -13.33 6.50
N SER A 130 -4.43 -12.71 7.27
CA SER A 130 -5.60 -13.39 7.80
C SER A 130 -6.61 -13.73 6.71
N LYS A 131 -7.34 -14.83 6.90
CA LYS A 131 -8.51 -15.19 6.09
C LYS A 131 -9.78 -14.46 6.53
N VAL A 132 -9.78 -13.90 7.75
CA VAL A 132 -10.91 -13.13 8.26
C VAL A 132 -10.98 -11.80 7.53
N GLU A 133 -11.99 -11.62 6.68
CA GLU A 133 -12.12 -10.46 5.79
C GLU A 133 -12.04 -9.12 6.54
N ALA A 134 -12.81 -8.99 7.63
CA ALA A 134 -12.84 -7.77 8.43
C ALA A 134 -11.47 -7.44 9.05
N PHE A 135 -10.69 -8.46 9.42
CA PHE A 135 -9.35 -8.27 9.96
C PHE A 135 -8.36 -7.87 8.86
N LYS A 136 -8.49 -8.45 7.66
CA LYS A 136 -7.69 -8.06 6.48
C LYS A 136 -7.98 -6.60 6.10
N TYR A 137 -9.26 -6.18 6.06
CA TYR A 137 -9.64 -4.78 5.84
C TYR A 137 -9.05 -3.83 6.88
N PHE A 138 -9.08 -4.20 8.17
CA PHE A 138 -8.41 -3.45 9.22
C PHE A 138 -6.92 -3.26 8.90
N GLY A 139 -6.21 -4.32 8.50
CA GLY A 139 -4.80 -4.24 8.12
C GLY A 139 -4.52 -3.29 6.96
N ILE A 140 -5.37 -3.32 5.93
CA ILE A 140 -5.25 -2.47 4.75
C ILE A 140 -5.49 -1.00 5.14
N ILE A 141 -6.56 -0.71 5.87
CA ILE A 141 -6.91 0.65 6.31
C ILE A 141 -5.81 1.23 7.20
N ILE A 142 -5.37 0.50 8.23
CA ILE A 142 -4.33 1.00 9.14
C ILE A 142 -2.98 1.17 8.42
N SER A 143 -2.66 0.34 7.43
CA SER A 143 -1.47 0.55 6.57
C SER A 143 -1.56 1.87 5.82
N CYS A 144 -2.74 2.20 5.27
CA CYS A 144 -2.99 3.48 4.61
C CYS A 144 -2.86 4.65 5.60
N THR A 145 -3.50 4.56 6.76
CA THR A 145 -3.48 5.60 7.80
C THR A 145 -2.06 5.87 8.30
N LEU A 146 -1.23 4.82 8.50
CA LEU A 146 0.17 4.98 8.84
C LEU A 146 0.94 5.75 7.76
N ALA A 147 0.77 5.39 6.49
CA ALA A 147 1.48 6.07 5.41
C ALA A 147 1.12 7.55 5.28
N VAL A 148 -0.12 7.93 5.61
CA VAL A 148 -0.59 9.32 5.55
C VAL A 148 -0.06 10.16 6.70
N ASN A 149 0.08 9.59 7.90
CA ASN A 149 0.31 10.36 9.12
C ASN A 149 1.69 10.14 9.76
N VAL A 150 2.44 9.12 9.33
CA VAL A 150 3.68 8.70 9.97
C VAL A 150 4.80 8.62 8.94
N SER A 151 5.94 9.24 9.26
CA SER A 151 7.18 9.01 8.52
C SER A 151 7.74 7.63 8.89
N ILE A 152 7.43 6.63 8.08
CA ILE A 152 8.03 5.29 8.20
C ILE A 152 9.18 5.14 7.20
N ASN A 153 10.20 4.37 7.57
CA ASN A 153 11.33 4.14 6.68
C ASN A 153 10.95 3.27 5.46
N ASP A 154 11.79 3.38 4.42
CA ASP A 154 11.64 2.71 3.13
C ASP A 154 11.51 1.17 3.24
N GLU A 155 12.19 0.56 4.22
CA GLU A 155 12.18 -0.89 4.42
C GLU A 155 10.87 -1.39 5.01
N ILE A 156 10.35 -0.70 6.03
CA ILE A 156 9.06 -0.98 6.64
C ILE A 156 7.96 -0.83 5.59
N ALA A 157 7.96 0.28 4.83
CA ALA A 157 7.00 0.51 3.76
C ALA A 157 7.04 -0.59 2.69
N LYS A 158 8.23 -1.00 2.24
CA LYS A 158 8.39 -2.14 1.32
C LYS A 158 7.87 -3.45 1.91
N ASN A 159 8.05 -3.67 3.21
CA ASN A 159 7.53 -4.87 3.86
C ASN A 159 6.00 -4.86 3.97
N ILE A 160 5.38 -3.72 4.27
CA ILE A 160 3.92 -3.56 4.21
C ILE A 160 3.42 -3.85 2.79
N LEU A 161 4.05 -3.30 1.76
CA LEU A 161 3.69 -3.59 0.36
C LEU A 161 3.83 -5.07 0.00
N LYS A 162 4.87 -5.76 0.46
CA LYS A 162 5.00 -7.22 0.26
C LYS A 162 3.83 -7.98 0.87
N LEU A 163 3.36 -7.56 2.04
CA LEU A 163 2.25 -8.18 2.75
C LEU A 163 0.90 -7.86 2.09
N LEU A 164 0.71 -6.62 1.63
CA LEU A 164 -0.46 -6.21 0.85
C LEU A 164 -0.58 -7.04 -0.43
N PHE A 165 0.52 -7.24 -1.16
CA PHE A 165 0.54 -8.06 -2.38
C PHE A 165 0.59 -9.58 -2.13
N HIS A 166 0.58 -10.03 -0.88
CA HIS A 166 0.65 -11.45 -0.58
C HIS A 166 -0.73 -12.10 -0.78
N LYS A 167 -0.85 -12.96 -1.80
CA LYS A 167 -2.08 -13.73 -2.08
C LYS A 167 -3.33 -12.85 -2.10
N ILE A 168 -3.28 -11.76 -2.87
CA ILE A 168 -4.45 -10.88 -3.02
C ILE A 168 -5.60 -11.68 -3.62
N GLU A 169 -6.77 -11.55 -3.01
CA GLU A 169 -8.02 -12.05 -3.56
C GLU A 169 -8.78 -10.88 -4.22
N ILE A 170 -9.56 -11.19 -5.26
CA ILE A 170 -10.28 -10.20 -6.08
C ILE A 170 -11.06 -9.16 -5.25
N PRO A 171 -11.80 -9.53 -4.17
CA PRO A 171 -12.57 -8.55 -3.38
C PRO A 171 -11.71 -7.46 -2.74
N PHE A 172 -10.45 -7.77 -2.40
CA PHE A 172 -9.54 -6.82 -1.74
C PHE A 172 -8.64 -6.08 -2.72
N ALA A 173 -8.62 -6.48 -4.00
CA ALA A 173 -7.62 -5.99 -4.94
C ALA A 173 -7.74 -4.47 -5.17
N GLU A 174 -8.95 -3.95 -5.37
CA GLU A 174 -9.19 -2.50 -5.57
C GLU A 174 -8.65 -1.66 -4.39
N ILE A 175 -9.04 -1.98 -3.14
CA ILE A 175 -8.59 -1.23 -1.97
C ILE A 175 -7.08 -1.40 -1.70
N THR A 176 -6.53 -2.57 -2.06
CA THR A 176 -5.11 -2.87 -1.87
C THR A 176 -4.24 -2.04 -2.81
N PHE A 177 -4.60 -1.92 -4.09
CA PHE A 177 -3.87 -1.07 -5.03
C PHE A 177 -4.00 0.41 -4.68
N GLN A 178 -5.18 0.87 -4.27
CA GLN A 178 -5.36 2.26 -3.77
C GLN A 178 -4.44 2.53 -2.58
N THR A 179 -4.41 1.62 -1.60
CA THR A 179 -3.52 1.73 -0.44
C THR A 179 -2.05 1.71 -0.84
N ALA A 180 -1.66 0.83 -1.76
CA ALA A 180 -0.29 0.79 -2.27
C ALA A 180 0.11 2.09 -2.97
N ASN A 181 -0.81 2.74 -3.68
CA ASN A 181 -0.56 4.05 -4.28
C ASN A 181 -0.35 5.14 -3.23
N VAL A 182 -1.21 5.20 -2.21
CA VAL A 182 -1.05 6.15 -1.10
C VAL A 182 0.29 5.93 -0.38
N ILE A 183 0.69 4.67 -0.15
CA ILE A 183 1.99 4.33 0.43
C ILE A 183 3.14 4.85 -0.46
N CYS A 184 3.08 4.62 -1.77
CA CYS A 184 4.13 5.08 -2.68
C CYS A 184 4.21 6.61 -2.75
N GLU A 185 3.07 7.28 -2.74
CA GLU A 185 2.97 8.73 -2.86
C GLU A 185 3.41 9.45 -1.58
N ARG A 186 2.85 9.06 -0.43
CA ARG A 186 3.06 9.76 0.84
C ARG A 186 4.44 9.53 1.45
N LEU A 187 5.02 8.37 1.17
CA LEU A 187 6.35 8.01 1.67
C LEU A 187 7.43 8.17 0.59
N GLU A 188 7.07 8.72 -0.58
CA GLU A 188 8.00 9.00 -1.69
C GLU A 188 8.89 7.80 -2.05
N LEU A 189 8.27 6.61 -2.15
CA LEU A 189 9.04 5.37 -2.30
C LEU A 189 9.85 5.35 -3.59
N SER A 190 11.11 4.99 -3.47
CA SER A 190 12.02 4.85 -4.61
C SER A 190 11.83 3.55 -5.40
N LYS A 191 11.38 2.47 -4.75
CA LYS A 191 11.31 1.12 -5.33
C LYS A 191 10.19 0.29 -4.71
N LEU A 192 9.49 -0.48 -5.56
CA LEU A 192 8.54 -1.51 -5.16
C LEU A 192 9.25 -2.85 -4.84
N PRO A 193 8.61 -3.74 -4.03
CA PRO A 193 9.13 -5.08 -3.77
C PRO A 193 9.01 -5.97 -5.01
N LYS A 194 10.04 -5.92 -5.87
CA LYS A 194 10.09 -6.58 -7.20
C LYS A 194 9.59 -8.02 -7.21
N LYS A 195 10.07 -8.88 -6.30
CA LYS A 195 9.65 -10.29 -6.26
C LYS A 195 8.14 -10.45 -6.04
N SER A 196 7.58 -9.70 -5.10
CA SER A 196 6.14 -9.73 -4.81
C SER A 196 5.31 -9.24 -6.00
N ILE A 197 5.75 -8.19 -6.68
CA ILE A 197 5.09 -7.69 -7.89
C ILE A 197 5.11 -8.73 -9.02
N LEU A 198 6.25 -9.38 -9.25
CA LEU A 198 6.35 -10.41 -10.29
C LEU A 198 5.48 -11.63 -9.94
N HIS A 199 5.44 -12.05 -8.67
CA HIS A 199 4.50 -13.09 -8.22
C HIS A 199 3.05 -12.67 -8.45
N LEU A 200 2.68 -11.44 -8.09
CA LEU A 200 1.33 -10.92 -8.29
C LEU A 200 0.91 -10.97 -9.77
N ILE A 201 1.79 -10.58 -10.69
CA ILE A 201 1.52 -10.61 -12.14
C ILE A 201 1.35 -12.05 -12.65
N ASN A 202 2.10 -13.01 -12.11
CA ASN A 202 2.04 -14.41 -12.52
C ASN A 202 0.87 -15.18 -11.90
N ASP A 203 0.49 -14.82 -10.67
CA ASP A 203 -0.57 -15.49 -9.90
C ASP A 203 -1.97 -15.00 -10.29
N PHE A 204 -2.08 -13.75 -10.75
CA PHE A 204 -3.34 -13.22 -11.28
C PHE A 204 -3.52 -13.60 -12.75
N ASP A 205 -4.76 -13.90 -13.13
CA ASP A 205 -5.13 -13.91 -14.55
C ASP A 205 -4.80 -12.53 -15.15
N LEU A 206 -3.99 -12.52 -16.20
CA LEU A 206 -3.53 -11.33 -16.92
C LEU A 206 -4.70 -10.41 -17.27
N PHE A 207 -5.83 -10.96 -17.72
CA PHE A 207 -7.00 -10.18 -18.09
C PHE A 207 -7.64 -9.50 -16.88
N GLN A 208 -7.71 -10.20 -15.74
CA GLN A 208 -8.29 -9.65 -14.52
C GLN A 208 -7.44 -8.54 -13.92
N LEU A 209 -6.11 -8.73 -13.85
CA LEU A 209 -5.21 -7.73 -13.29
C LEU A 209 -5.10 -6.49 -14.18
N SER A 210 -4.98 -6.68 -15.49
CA SER A 210 -4.91 -5.54 -16.43
C SER A 210 -6.21 -4.73 -16.43
N ASP A 211 -7.38 -5.39 -16.47
CA ASP A 211 -8.67 -4.67 -16.43
C ASP A 211 -8.85 -3.91 -15.11
N LEU A 212 -8.51 -4.54 -13.97
CA LEU A 212 -8.54 -3.88 -12.67
C LEU A 212 -7.64 -2.64 -12.64
N LEU A 213 -6.38 -2.76 -13.05
CA LEU A 213 -5.44 -1.64 -13.06
C LEU A 213 -5.92 -0.53 -14.00
N LEU A 214 -6.42 -0.87 -15.19
CA LEU A 214 -6.98 0.11 -16.12
C LEU A 214 -8.22 0.81 -15.57
N LYS A 215 -9.10 0.08 -14.87
CA LYS A 215 -10.25 0.66 -14.16
C LYS A 215 -9.78 1.65 -13.09
N LEU A 216 -8.80 1.28 -12.27
CA LEU A 216 -8.25 2.16 -11.24
C LEU A 216 -7.56 3.38 -11.84
N MET A 217 -6.79 3.21 -12.92
CA MET A 217 -6.12 4.29 -13.64
C MET A 217 -7.10 5.33 -14.18
N SER A 218 -8.30 4.91 -14.59
CA SER A 218 -9.35 5.82 -15.08
C SER A 218 -10.06 6.58 -13.96
N LYS A 219 -10.04 6.05 -12.73
CA LYS A 219 -10.79 6.58 -11.58
C LYS A 219 -9.91 7.41 -10.63
N TYR A 220 -8.63 7.08 -10.53
CA TYR A 220 -7.71 7.66 -9.55
C TYR A 220 -6.36 8.04 -10.16
N GLU A 221 -5.73 9.07 -9.61
CA GLU A 221 -4.38 9.47 -9.98
C GLU A 221 -3.35 8.53 -9.31
N MET A 222 -2.92 7.51 -10.04
CA MET A 222 -2.09 6.40 -9.54
C MET A 222 -0.59 6.53 -9.93
N VAL A 223 -0.11 7.75 -10.19
CA VAL A 223 1.22 7.99 -10.81
C VAL A 223 2.37 7.44 -9.96
N ALA A 224 2.31 7.62 -8.64
CA ALA A 224 3.37 7.18 -7.73
C ALA A 224 3.56 5.65 -7.77
N PHE A 225 2.47 4.88 -7.71
CA PHE A 225 2.56 3.42 -7.85
C PHE A 225 2.94 2.98 -9.27
N LEU A 226 2.28 3.54 -10.29
CA LEU A 226 2.44 3.10 -11.68
C LEU A 226 3.85 3.32 -12.21
N SER A 227 4.48 4.45 -11.90
CA SER A 227 5.87 4.72 -12.32
C SER A 227 6.82 3.63 -11.83
N LEU A 228 6.70 3.22 -10.56
CA LEU A 228 7.50 2.15 -9.98
C LEU A 228 7.12 0.77 -10.53
N PHE A 229 5.84 0.53 -10.80
CA PHE A 229 5.34 -0.72 -11.35
C PHE A 229 5.81 -0.93 -12.79
N TRP A 230 5.66 0.08 -13.66
CA TRP A 230 6.17 0.07 -15.02
C TRP A 230 7.69 -0.06 -15.06
N ARG A 231 8.42 0.53 -14.10
CA ARG A 231 9.88 0.35 -13.99
C ARG A 231 10.24 -1.12 -13.83
N ILE A 232 9.49 -1.89 -13.03
CA ILE A 232 9.70 -3.34 -12.89
C ILE A 232 9.45 -4.06 -14.21
N LEU A 233 8.35 -3.74 -14.90
CA LEU A 233 8.01 -4.35 -16.19
C LEU A 233 9.09 -4.08 -17.25
N ILE A 234 9.49 -2.83 -17.41
CA ILE A 234 10.53 -2.42 -18.37
C ILE A 234 11.87 -3.10 -18.05
N GLN A 235 12.25 -3.22 -16.76
CA GLN A 235 13.42 -4.00 -16.37
C GLN A 235 13.32 -5.46 -16.80
N GLN A 236 12.15 -6.10 -16.71
CA GLN A 236 11.99 -7.48 -17.18
C GLN A 236 12.05 -7.59 -18.70
N ILE A 237 11.53 -6.60 -19.43
CA ILE A 237 11.56 -6.54 -20.88
C ILE A 237 13.00 -6.41 -21.41
N ILE A 238 13.81 -5.54 -20.79
CA ILE A 238 15.17 -5.24 -21.27
C ILE A 238 16.20 -6.25 -20.76
N SER A 239 15.99 -6.85 -19.58
CA SER A 239 17.00 -7.73 -18.95
C SER A 239 17.41 -8.89 -19.85
N GLU A 240 18.71 -9.10 -20.04
CA GLU A 240 19.24 -10.23 -20.82
C GLU A 240 18.97 -11.59 -20.17
N LYS A 241 18.73 -11.62 -18.86
CA LYS A 241 18.45 -12.84 -18.08
C LYS A 241 17.01 -13.35 -18.24
N THR A 242 16.10 -12.53 -18.77
CA THR A 242 14.70 -12.91 -18.96
C THR A 242 14.53 -13.65 -20.28
N SER A 243 13.80 -14.78 -20.27
CA SER A 243 13.49 -15.54 -21.48
C SER A 243 12.68 -14.72 -22.49
N VAL A 244 12.74 -15.10 -23.76
CA VAL A 244 12.03 -14.40 -24.85
C VAL A 244 10.52 -14.38 -24.63
N ASP A 245 9.94 -15.52 -24.22
CA ASP A 245 8.49 -15.62 -23.97
C ASP A 245 8.05 -14.70 -22.83
N SER A 246 8.79 -14.67 -21.72
CA SER A 246 8.52 -13.76 -20.61
C SER A 246 8.65 -12.30 -21.02
N LYS A 247 9.62 -11.95 -21.87
CA LYS A 247 9.75 -10.58 -22.41
C LYS A 247 8.54 -10.18 -23.25
N ASN A 248 8.04 -11.08 -24.09
CA ASN A 248 6.85 -10.83 -24.89
C ASN A 248 5.63 -10.62 -23.98
N PHE A 249 5.44 -11.49 -22.99
CA PHE A 249 4.38 -11.36 -21.99
C PHE A 249 4.42 -10.00 -21.27
N PHE A 250 5.57 -9.61 -20.69
CA PHE A 250 5.69 -8.31 -20.02
C PHE A 250 5.50 -7.12 -20.96
N THR A 251 5.90 -7.27 -22.23
CA THR A 251 5.71 -6.23 -23.25
C THR A 251 4.22 -6.04 -23.57
N GLU A 252 3.48 -7.12 -23.79
CA GLU A 252 2.03 -7.08 -24.06
C GLU A 252 1.25 -6.54 -22.86
N PHE A 253 1.60 -6.98 -21.65
CA PHE A 253 1.01 -6.49 -20.42
C PHE A 253 1.26 -4.99 -20.23
N LEU A 254 2.49 -4.52 -20.41
CA LEU A 254 2.82 -3.09 -20.32
C LEU A 254 2.06 -2.28 -21.38
N ILE A 255 1.97 -2.75 -22.62
CA ILE A 255 1.23 -2.06 -23.68
C ILE A 255 -0.25 -1.94 -23.34
N THR A 256 -0.83 -3.00 -22.76
CA THR A 256 -2.23 -3.00 -22.31
C THR A 256 -2.45 -1.92 -21.25
N LEU A 257 -1.53 -1.77 -20.29
CA LEU A 257 -1.59 -0.72 -19.27
C LEU A 257 -1.33 0.68 -19.85
N LEU A 258 -0.60 0.80 -20.95
CA LEU A 258 -0.33 2.05 -21.66
C LEU A 258 -1.41 2.36 -22.71
N ASP A 259 -2.68 2.05 -22.43
CA ASP A 259 -3.82 2.34 -23.28
C ASP A 259 -3.98 3.86 -23.48
N LEU A 260 -3.88 4.30 -24.74
CA LEU A 260 -3.93 5.71 -25.17
C LEU A 260 -5.25 6.41 -24.87
N HIS A 261 -6.33 5.65 -24.63
CA HIS A 261 -7.65 6.17 -24.32
C HIS A 261 -7.89 6.28 -22.82
N ARG A 262 -7.16 5.51 -22.00
CA ARG A 262 -7.34 5.46 -20.54
C ARG A 262 -6.25 6.20 -19.77
N LEU A 263 -5.08 6.42 -20.38
CA LEU A 263 -4.00 7.21 -19.79
C LEU A 263 -4.40 8.70 -19.66
N SER A 264 -4.13 9.27 -18.49
CA SER A 264 -4.14 10.71 -18.26
C SER A 264 -2.83 11.37 -18.68
N ASP A 265 -2.84 12.69 -18.88
CA ASP A 265 -1.66 13.46 -19.27
C ASP A 265 -0.49 13.30 -18.29
N LYS A 266 -0.78 13.24 -16.98
CA LYS A 266 0.23 13.03 -15.92
C LYS A 266 0.81 11.62 -15.91
N GLN A 267 -0.03 10.60 -16.17
CA GLN A 267 0.42 9.23 -16.30
C GLN A 267 1.31 9.06 -17.55
N ALA A 268 0.94 9.70 -18.66
CA ALA A 268 1.75 9.73 -19.88
C ALA A 268 3.09 10.44 -19.64
N GLU A 269 3.08 11.58 -18.94
CA GLU A 269 4.30 12.29 -18.52
C GLU A 269 5.23 11.39 -17.71
N ALA A 270 4.70 10.69 -16.71
CA ALA A 270 5.48 9.76 -15.88
C ALA A 270 6.04 8.58 -16.70
N ALA A 271 5.27 8.04 -17.65
CA ALA A 271 5.75 6.98 -18.55
C ALA A 271 6.90 7.48 -19.43
N PHE A 272 6.80 8.70 -20.00
CA PHE A 272 7.87 9.29 -20.79
C PHE A 272 9.15 9.52 -19.99
N ASP A 273 9.04 10.07 -18.79
CA ASP A 273 10.19 10.27 -17.92
C ASP A 273 10.88 8.95 -17.61
N LEU A 274 10.09 7.90 -17.36
CA LEU A 274 10.60 6.56 -17.13
C LEU A 274 11.31 5.98 -18.36
N PHE A 275 10.76 6.13 -19.57
CA PHE A 275 11.46 5.67 -20.78
C PHE A 275 12.81 6.37 -20.96
N LEU A 276 12.88 7.66 -20.64
CA LEU A 276 14.13 8.43 -20.72
C LEU A 276 15.13 8.02 -19.65
N ASP A 277 14.69 7.72 -18.43
CA ASP A 277 15.54 7.18 -17.37
C ASP A 277 16.24 5.90 -17.86
N PHE A 278 15.52 4.96 -18.47
CA PHE A 278 16.13 3.75 -19.00
C PHE A 278 17.14 4.03 -20.12
N ILE A 279 16.86 5.01 -20.98
CA ILE A 279 17.83 5.42 -22.02
C ILE A 279 19.10 5.99 -21.39
N GLU A 280 18.95 6.78 -20.33
CA GLU A 280 20.05 7.40 -19.60
C GLU A 280 20.89 6.35 -18.86
N GLU A 281 20.24 5.46 -18.11
CA GLU A 281 20.87 4.35 -17.38
C GLU A 281 21.68 3.47 -18.34
N ASN A 282 21.10 3.09 -19.49
CA ASN A 282 21.79 2.28 -20.50
C ASN A 282 22.89 3.07 -21.25
N LYS A 283 22.85 4.41 -21.28
CA LYS A 283 23.93 5.21 -21.88
C LYS A 283 25.18 5.19 -21.00
N LYS A 284 25.02 5.30 -19.69
CA LYS A 284 26.13 5.26 -18.72
C LYS A 284 26.87 3.92 -18.75
N GLU A 285 26.16 2.82 -18.99
CA GLU A 285 26.77 1.49 -19.18
C GLU A 285 27.56 1.38 -20.51
N MET A 286 27.16 2.11 -21.55
CA MET A 286 27.79 2.08 -22.89
C MET A 286 29.00 3.00 -23.06
N GLU A 287 29.25 3.94 -22.14
CA GLU A 287 30.45 4.80 -22.18
C GLU A 287 31.76 4.05 -21.86
N GLY A 288 31.68 2.77 -21.45
CA GLY A 288 32.83 1.88 -21.23
C GLY A 288 33.19 0.94 -22.39
N GLU A 289 32.39 0.86 -23.46
CA GLU A 289 32.63 -0.03 -24.61
C GLU A 289 32.55 0.75 -25.93
N GLU A 290 33.71 1.01 -26.56
CA GLU A 290 33.89 1.92 -27.71
C GLU A 290 33.12 1.56 -29.01
N ASN A 291 32.28 0.52 -29.05
CA ASN A 291 31.81 -0.04 -30.32
C ASN A 291 30.33 -0.42 -30.46
N GLN A 292 29.38 0.26 -29.78
CA GLN A 292 27.94 -0.01 -30.00
C GLN A 292 27.04 1.23 -30.07
N LYS A 293 27.22 2.08 -31.10
CA LYS A 293 26.34 3.23 -31.41
C LYS A 293 24.90 2.87 -31.86
N SER A 294 24.46 1.60 -31.78
CA SER A 294 23.19 1.15 -32.40
C SER A 294 22.42 0.06 -31.62
N LYS A 295 22.69 -0.18 -30.33
CA LYS A 295 21.85 -1.13 -29.57
C LYS A 295 20.53 -0.43 -29.21
N ARG A 296 19.44 -0.89 -29.83
CA ARG A 296 18.07 -0.48 -29.46
C ARG A 296 17.74 -1.08 -28.11
N ILE A 297 17.21 -0.26 -27.22
CA ILE A 297 16.93 -0.61 -25.82
C ILE A 297 15.57 -1.31 -25.73
N PHE A 298 14.56 -0.78 -26.43
CA PHE A 298 13.19 -1.26 -26.35
C PHE A 298 12.80 -2.17 -27.53
N PRO A 299 11.98 -3.21 -27.29
CA PRO A 299 11.43 -4.06 -28.35
C PRO A 299 10.65 -3.25 -29.39
N LYS A 300 10.59 -3.77 -30.63
CA LYS A 300 9.92 -3.08 -31.75
C LYS A 300 8.47 -2.72 -31.46
N ILE A 301 7.72 -3.57 -30.76
CA ILE A 301 6.31 -3.36 -30.45
C ILE A 301 6.17 -2.22 -29.43
N LEU A 302 6.94 -2.23 -28.34
CA LEU A 302 6.94 -1.16 -27.35
C LEU A 302 7.32 0.20 -27.97
N ARG A 303 8.29 0.24 -28.89
CA ARG A 303 8.67 1.47 -29.61
C ARG A 303 7.54 2.04 -30.46
N LYS A 304 6.70 1.19 -31.06
CA LYS A 304 5.49 1.66 -31.76
C LYS A 304 4.51 2.27 -30.78
N GLN A 305 4.31 1.65 -29.61
CA GLN A 305 3.43 2.20 -28.57
C GLN A 305 3.93 3.55 -28.07
N ILE A 306 5.23 3.68 -27.75
CA ILE A 306 5.85 4.95 -27.34
C ILE A 306 5.63 6.03 -28.41
N LYS A 307 5.83 5.70 -29.69
CA LYS A 307 5.54 6.62 -30.80
C LYS A 307 4.08 7.07 -30.80
N SER A 308 3.13 6.15 -30.65
CA SER A 308 1.71 6.48 -30.58
C SER A 308 1.37 7.35 -29.36
N MET A 309 2.02 7.10 -28.22
CA MET A 309 1.90 7.95 -27.02
C MET A 309 2.38 9.36 -27.29
N ILE A 310 3.54 9.54 -27.95
CA ILE A 310 4.08 10.88 -28.29
C ILE A 310 3.09 11.66 -29.16
N VAL A 311 2.45 10.98 -30.13
CA VAL A 311 1.44 11.60 -30.99
C VAL A 311 0.17 11.95 -30.20
N ARG A 312 -0.25 11.09 -29.28
CA ARG A 312 -1.48 11.26 -28.49
C ARG A 312 -1.35 12.33 -27.40
N PHE A 313 -0.18 12.41 -26.77
CA PHE A 313 0.12 13.26 -25.61
C PHE A 313 1.28 14.22 -25.91
N PRO A 314 1.16 15.09 -26.94
CA PRO A 314 2.25 15.98 -27.34
C PRO A 314 2.62 16.97 -26.22
N ASN A 315 1.63 17.52 -25.51
CA ASN A 315 1.86 18.46 -24.42
C ASN A 315 2.64 17.83 -23.27
N SER A 316 2.27 16.62 -22.83
CA SER A 316 3.00 15.87 -21.80
C SER A 316 4.43 15.58 -22.24
N PHE A 317 4.63 15.19 -23.50
CA PHE A 317 5.96 14.93 -24.03
C PHE A 317 6.82 16.21 -24.11
N ASP A 318 6.23 17.35 -24.47
CA ASP A 318 6.94 18.64 -24.52
C ASP A 318 7.33 19.16 -23.14
N LEU A 319 6.53 18.92 -22.11
CA LEU A 319 6.91 19.21 -20.72
C LEU A 319 8.16 18.42 -20.30
N ILE A 320 8.21 17.13 -20.62
CA ILE A 320 9.39 16.28 -20.39
C ILE A 320 10.60 16.78 -21.19
N ARG A 321 10.39 17.15 -22.46
CA ARG A 321 11.46 17.63 -23.35
C ARG A 321 12.10 18.92 -22.84
N LYS A 322 11.34 19.79 -22.17
CA LYS A 322 11.85 21.03 -21.57
C LYS A 322 12.76 20.78 -20.35
N ARG A 323 12.53 19.70 -19.60
CA ARG A 323 13.25 19.40 -18.35
C ARG A 323 14.38 18.38 -18.46
N ARG A 324 14.43 17.59 -19.53
CA ARG A 324 15.44 16.51 -19.73
C ARG A 324 16.53 16.89 -20.74
N ASN A 325 17.63 16.16 -20.73
CA ASN A 325 18.76 16.38 -21.64
C ASN A 325 18.35 16.12 -23.11
N LYS A 326 18.61 17.10 -23.99
CA LYS A 326 18.28 17.05 -25.43
C LYS A 326 18.83 15.80 -26.14
N LEU A 327 20.02 15.33 -25.78
CA LEU A 327 20.62 14.13 -26.39
C LEU A 327 19.85 12.85 -26.06
N ILE A 328 19.28 12.77 -24.84
CA ILE A 328 18.50 11.61 -24.39
C ILE A 328 17.14 11.61 -25.10
N ILE A 329 16.51 12.78 -25.21
CA ILE A 329 15.27 12.96 -25.97
C ILE A 329 15.48 12.56 -27.43
N GLN A 330 16.56 13.03 -28.06
CA GLN A 330 16.86 12.69 -29.44
C GLN A 330 17.04 11.18 -29.63
N LYS A 331 17.74 10.51 -28.71
CA LYS A 331 17.91 9.05 -28.74
C LYS A 331 16.56 8.32 -28.66
N LEU A 332 15.63 8.76 -27.81
CA LEU A 332 14.28 8.19 -27.74
C LEU A 332 13.53 8.37 -29.08
N MET A 333 13.59 9.57 -29.65
CA MET A 333 12.93 9.89 -30.92
C MET A 333 13.49 9.08 -32.08
N GLU A 334 14.82 8.92 -32.16
CA GLU A 334 15.51 8.08 -33.15
C GLU A 334 15.10 6.61 -33.01
N GLU A 335 15.10 6.10 -31.78
CA GLU A 335 14.73 4.74 -31.46
C GLU A 335 13.28 4.42 -31.88
N CYS A 336 12.37 5.38 -31.65
CA CYS A 336 10.95 5.28 -31.97
C CYS A 336 10.59 5.74 -33.40
N LYS A 337 11.55 6.23 -34.19
CA LYS A 337 11.33 6.80 -35.54
C LYS A 337 10.25 7.89 -35.54
N VAL A 338 10.39 8.86 -34.64
CA VAL A 338 9.55 10.06 -34.55
C VAL A 338 10.31 11.23 -35.16
N SER A 339 9.73 11.88 -36.17
CA SER A 339 10.30 13.10 -36.75
C SER A 339 9.95 14.32 -35.89
N ASN A 340 10.83 15.33 -35.88
CA ASN A 340 10.62 16.60 -35.16
C ASN A 340 9.34 17.35 -35.58
N LEU A 341 8.73 16.99 -36.72
CA LEU A 341 7.51 17.60 -37.27
C LEU A 341 6.22 17.14 -36.58
N ILE A 342 6.27 16.06 -35.79
CA ILE A 342 5.09 15.48 -35.11
C ILE A 342 4.86 16.10 -33.73
N VAL A 343 5.87 16.82 -33.21
CA VAL A 343 5.88 17.37 -31.86
C VAL A 343 6.24 18.85 -31.94
N GLY A 344 5.20 19.69 -31.92
CA GLY A 344 5.37 21.14 -31.79
C GLY A 344 4.16 21.96 -32.26
N ASN A 345 3.48 22.57 -31.29
CA ASN A 345 3.32 24.04 -31.20
C ASN A 345 3.46 24.45 -29.75
#